data_AF-A0A1M7ILE7-F1
#
_entry.id   AF-A0A1M7ILE7-F1
#
_cell.length_a   1.000
_cell.length_b   1.000
_cell.length_c   1.000
_cell.angle_alpha   90.00
_cell.angle_beta   90.00
_cell.angle_gamma   90.00
#
_symmetry.space_group_name_H-M   'P 1'
#
loop_
_entity.id
_entity.type
_entity.pdbx_description
1 polymer ?
#
loop_
_entity_poly.entity_id
_entity_poly.type
_entity_poly.pdbx_seq_one_letter_code
_entity_poly.pdbx_strand_id
1 'polypeptide(L)'
;MRKSFIIGIFAAVAAMLCVSACTRDDDGAIPVSAEDDSFVGTGFFRIAEFDSNSLIHLVSDTLYLRIDSLWSYSNCALKRIEIDTSHEGDALVFFPKIIIESDGKDCPSPFLHPDTVIKLLPPAEEFGDASVLRVRNDEGNVLDTVLLRRGKFELDTFAIYVDSLFDTVSSLPLRTKDSPSVLKVLDSLNPRVFYWRAMQSSCELRIDMCDSVVNDTLFPMAWSLTDTALVPIRKACASDDSTYCVASRWVNDSSAVGPVQERADTVWFTSLYYVEEIPECATMNSFRVAGYALGKNVNFIRELMVPDESESACGPSALKDVFIYDMGRNRVFPDSLDADSLYGTWKSAKVAPAK
;
A
#
# COMPACT_ATOMS: atom_id res chain seq x y z
N MET A 1 82.39 -32.49 -40.04
CA MET A 1 81.94 -32.90 -38.68
C MET A 1 81.78 -31.75 -37.68
N ARG A 2 82.56 -30.66 -37.71
CA ARG A 2 82.46 -29.56 -36.72
C ARG A 2 81.21 -28.65 -36.81
N LYS A 3 80.59 -28.47 -37.99
CA LYS A 3 79.43 -27.55 -38.16
C LYS A 3 78.11 -28.10 -37.64
N SER A 4 77.84 -29.41 -37.79
CA SER A 4 76.60 -30.03 -37.28
C SER A 4 76.54 -30.12 -35.76
N PHE A 5 77.70 -30.20 -35.08
CA PHE A 5 77.76 -30.26 -33.62
C PHE A 5 77.42 -28.90 -32.98
N ILE A 6 77.84 -27.79 -33.60
CA ILE A 6 77.53 -26.44 -33.13
C ILE A 6 76.05 -26.11 -33.31
N ILE A 7 75.44 -26.54 -34.43
CA ILE A 7 74.00 -26.37 -34.68
C ILE A 7 73.17 -27.20 -33.69
N GLY A 8 73.61 -28.42 -33.35
CA GLY A 8 72.96 -29.25 -32.32
C GLY A 8 73.01 -28.62 -30.92
N ILE A 9 74.12 -27.97 -30.56
CA ILE A 9 74.24 -27.25 -29.28
C ILE A 9 73.36 -26.00 -29.25
N PHE A 10 73.31 -25.22 -30.33
CA PHE A 10 72.42 -24.05 -30.41
C PHE A 10 70.94 -24.45 -30.39
N ALA A 11 70.57 -25.54 -31.05
CA ALA A 11 69.21 -26.07 -31.00
C ALA A 11 68.83 -26.60 -29.60
N ALA A 12 69.78 -27.23 -28.88
CA ALA A 12 69.56 -27.69 -27.51
C ALA A 12 69.45 -26.53 -26.51
N VAL A 13 70.23 -25.46 -26.69
CA VAL A 13 70.15 -24.23 -25.88
C VAL A 13 68.85 -23.47 -26.17
N ALA A 14 68.42 -23.37 -27.42
CA ALA A 14 67.14 -22.77 -27.80
C ALA A 14 65.96 -23.60 -27.27
N ALA A 15 66.03 -24.93 -27.33
CA ALA A 15 65.02 -25.80 -26.74
C ALA A 15 64.96 -25.64 -25.21
N MET A 16 66.10 -25.56 -24.50
CA MET A 16 66.14 -25.28 -23.05
C MET A 16 65.56 -23.91 -22.69
N LEU A 17 65.83 -22.87 -23.48
CA LEU A 17 65.27 -21.52 -23.28
C LEU A 17 63.75 -21.48 -23.52
N CYS A 18 63.21 -22.36 -24.36
CA CYS A 18 61.77 -22.52 -24.55
C CYS A 18 61.07 -23.31 -23.43
N VAL A 19 61.77 -24.13 -22.63
CA VAL A 19 61.18 -24.84 -21.47
C VAL A 19 61.21 -23.98 -20.19
N SER A 20 62.03 -22.93 -20.14
CA SER A 20 62.01 -21.95 -19.04
C SER A 20 60.91 -20.88 -19.16
N ALA A 21 60.06 -20.96 -20.19
CA ALA A 21 58.85 -20.15 -20.32
C ALA A 21 57.60 -20.97 -19.93
N CYS A 22 57.68 -21.71 -18.82
CA CYS A 22 56.48 -22.08 -18.07
C CYS A 22 56.01 -20.83 -17.32
N THR A 23 54.97 -20.20 -17.87
CA THR A 23 53.85 -19.58 -17.17
C THR A 23 54.06 -19.41 -15.67
N ARG A 24 54.60 -18.26 -15.28
CA ARG A 24 54.25 -17.68 -14.00
C ARG A 24 53.11 -16.71 -14.30
N ASP A 25 51.90 -17.26 -14.39
CA ASP A 25 50.68 -16.49 -14.14
C ASP A 25 50.73 -16.08 -12.65
N ASP A 26 51.58 -15.10 -12.33
CA ASP A 26 51.59 -14.41 -11.03
C ASP A 26 50.51 -13.32 -11.00
N ASP A 27 49.65 -13.22 -12.02
CA ASP A 27 48.39 -12.48 -11.95
C ASP A 27 47.30 -13.35 -11.28
N GLY A 28 47.67 -14.03 -10.19
CA GLY A 28 46.70 -14.33 -9.13
C GLY A 28 46.10 -13.01 -8.64
N ALA A 29 44.91 -13.04 -8.05
CA ALA A 29 44.27 -11.84 -7.50
C ALA A 29 45.32 -11.04 -6.71
N ILE A 30 45.53 -9.76 -7.09
CA ILE A 30 46.53 -8.89 -6.44
C ILE A 30 46.32 -9.04 -4.93
N PRO A 31 47.32 -9.54 -4.18
CA PRO A 31 47.17 -9.72 -2.76
C PRO A 31 46.85 -8.35 -2.17
N VAL A 32 45.64 -8.24 -1.60
CA VAL A 32 45.13 -6.98 -1.06
C VAL A 32 45.98 -6.55 0.15
N SER A 33 46.76 -7.49 0.72
CA SER A 33 47.68 -7.30 1.84
C SER A 33 48.90 -8.23 1.77
N ALA A 34 50.01 -7.87 2.42
CA ALA A 34 51.16 -8.77 2.60
C ALA A 34 50.84 -9.91 3.59
N GLU A 35 51.55 -11.04 3.51
CA GLU A 35 51.36 -12.24 4.37
C GLU A 35 51.50 -11.94 5.88
N ASP A 36 52.11 -10.81 6.26
CA ASP A 36 52.35 -10.39 7.65
C ASP A 36 51.45 -9.22 8.10
N ASP A 37 50.58 -8.71 7.22
CA ASP A 37 49.71 -7.59 7.56
C ASP A 37 48.52 -8.07 8.40
N SER A 38 48.51 -7.66 9.66
CA SER A 38 47.33 -7.81 10.53
C SER A 38 46.49 -6.54 10.47
N PHE A 39 45.21 -6.72 10.12
CA PHE A 39 44.23 -5.63 10.12
C PHE A 39 43.26 -5.84 11.26
N VAL A 40 43.22 -4.85 12.16
CA VAL A 40 42.20 -4.77 13.21
C VAL A 40 41.42 -3.49 12.98
N GLY A 41 40.10 -3.60 12.90
CA GLY A 41 39.25 -2.45 12.61
C GLY A 41 37.77 -2.73 12.82
N THR A 42 36.97 -1.73 12.50
CA THR A 42 35.51 -1.80 12.52
C THR A 42 34.96 -1.65 11.11
N GLY A 43 33.95 -2.45 10.77
CA GLY A 43 33.15 -2.29 9.55
C GLY A 43 31.68 -2.04 9.88
N PHE A 44 30.89 -1.78 8.83
CA PHE A 44 29.45 -1.53 8.96
C PHE A 44 28.60 -2.32 7.96
N PHE A 45 27.32 -2.44 8.27
CA PHE A 45 26.30 -2.95 7.34
C PHE A 45 25.64 -1.77 6.62
N ARG A 46 25.44 -1.91 5.31
CA ARG A 46 24.70 -0.89 4.53
C ARG A 46 23.20 -1.06 4.63
N ILE A 47 22.73 -2.26 4.94
CA ILE A 47 21.31 -2.59 5.07
C ILE A 47 21.13 -3.25 6.44
N ALA A 48 20.19 -2.74 7.22
CA ALA A 48 19.74 -3.36 8.44
C ALA A 48 18.26 -3.05 8.62
N GLU A 49 17.44 -4.08 8.78
CA GLU A 49 15.99 -3.99 8.90
C GLU A 49 15.51 -4.88 10.05
N PHE A 50 14.56 -4.37 10.84
CA PHE A 50 13.90 -5.21 11.83
C PHE A 50 12.96 -6.19 11.11
N ASP A 51 13.19 -7.49 11.29
CA ASP A 51 12.37 -8.55 10.68
C ASP A 51 11.11 -8.78 11.52
N SER A 52 10.27 -7.75 11.63
CA SER A 52 8.97 -7.80 12.32
C SER A 52 7.83 -8.20 11.39
N ASN A 53 8.00 -8.07 10.06
CA ASN A 53 6.93 -8.19 9.05
C ASN A 53 5.66 -7.35 9.33
N SER A 54 5.75 -6.41 10.27
CA SER A 54 4.66 -5.59 10.80
C SER A 54 5.17 -4.18 11.08
N LEU A 55 4.27 -3.22 11.02
CA LEU A 55 4.56 -1.82 11.38
C LEU A 55 4.89 -1.68 12.88
N ILE A 56 4.35 -2.59 13.71
CA ILE A 56 4.44 -2.57 15.16
C ILE A 56 5.12 -3.85 15.64
N HIS A 57 6.19 -3.71 16.40
CA HIS A 57 6.84 -4.77 17.14
C HIS A 57 6.36 -4.77 18.60
N LEU A 58 6.05 -5.95 19.15
CA LEU A 58 5.70 -6.07 20.56
C LEU A 58 6.95 -6.34 21.39
N VAL A 59 7.07 -5.67 22.54
CA VAL A 59 8.15 -5.90 23.51
C VAL A 59 8.23 -7.37 23.96
N SER A 60 7.09 -8.07 23.99
CA SER A 60 7.02 -9.50 24.35
C SER A 60 7.56 -10.43 23.27
N ASP A 61 7.67 -9.96 22.03
CA ASP A 61 8.06 -10.78 20.89
C ASP A 61 9.59 -10.87 20.77
N THR A 62 10.04 -11.86 20.02
CA THR A 62 11.46 -11.94 19.70
C THR A 62 11.79 -10.94 18.61
N LEU A 63 12.72 -10.04 18.90
CA LEU A 63 13.25 -9.10 17.92
C LEU A 63 14.32 -9.76 17.05
N TYR A 64 14.18 -9.61 15.74
CA TYR A 64 15.17 -10.07 14.77
C TYR A 64 15.66 -8.87 13.96
N LEU A 65 16.96 -8.84 13.68
CA LEU A 65 17.60 -7.86 12.83
C LEU A 65 18.16 -8.57 11.61
N ARG A 66 17.59 -8.30 10.44
CA ARG A 66 18.16 -8.71 9.17
C ARG A 66 19.20 -7.69 8.77
N ILE A 67 20.41 -8.15 8.47
CA ILE A 67 21.51 -7.32 7.98
C ILE A 67 22.04 -7.88 6.67
N ASP A 68 22.36 -6.96 5.76
CA ASP A 68 22.89 -7.27 4.43
C ASP A 68 23.92 -6.20 4.03
N SER A 69 24.69 -6.50 2.99
CA SER A 69 25.63 -5.63 2.31
C SER A 69 26.71 -5.17 3.28
N LEU A 70 27.41 -6.17 3.82
CA LEU A 70 28.60 -6.02 4.64
C LEU A 70 29.64 -5.19 3.87
N TRP A 71 30.03 -4.05 4.43
CA TRP A 71 31.20 -3.32 3.94
C TRP A 71 32.38 -3.63 4.86
N SER A 72 33.26 -4.51 4.39
CA SER A 72 34.52 -4.85 5.06
C SER A 72 35.68 -4.83 4.06
N TYR A 73 36.89 -4.61 4.57
CA TYR A 73 38.13 -4.66 3.76
C TYR A 73 38.41 -6.06 3.20
N SER A 74 38.02 -7.10 3.95
CA SER A 74 38.03 -8.48 3.51
C SER A 74 36.94 -9.27 4.25
N ASN A 75 36.23 -10.09 3.50
CA ASN A 75 35.24 -11.04 4.00
C ASN A 75 35.86 -12.10 4.95
N CYS A 76 37.16 -12.34 4.83
CA CYS A 76 37.92 -13.29 5.66
C CYS A 76 38.32 -12.73 7.03
N ALA A 77 38.14 -11.41 7.22
CA ALA A 77 38.59 -10.71 8.40
C ALA A 77 37.46 -10.49 9.42
N LEU A 78 36.27 -11.07 9.24
CA LEU A 78 35.19 -10.94 10.22
C LEU A 78 35.49 -11.76 11.49
N LYS A 79 35.68 -11.10 12.63
CA LYS A 79 35.86 -11.75 13.93
C LYS A 79 34.53 -12.03 14.62
N ARG A 80 33.71 -10.99 14.77
CA ARG A 80 32.40 -11.04 15.43
C ARG A 80 31.56 -9.81 15.10
N ILE A 81 30.27 -9.91 15.36
CA ILE A 81 29.33 -8.78 15.30
C ILE A 81 28.98 -8.41 16.74
N GLU A 82 29.13 -7.14 17.08
CA GLU A 82 28.70 -6.57 18.35
C GLU A 82 27.48 -5.69 18.09
N ILE A 83 26.51 -5.69 19.00
CA ILE A 83 25.33 -4.85 18.89
C ILE A 83 25.24 -4.06 20.18
N ASP A 84 25.63 -2.80 20.08
CA ASP A 84 25.48 -1.86 21.18
C ASP A 84 24.07 -1.27 21.15
N THR A 85 23.55 -0.93 22.32
CA THR A 85 22.25 -0.27 22.48
C THR A 85 22.42 1.09 23.16
N SER A 86 21.60 2.07 22.78
CA SER A 86 21.50 3.34 23.49
C SER A 86 20.06 3.87 23.51
N HIS A 87 19.75 4.70 24.51
CA HIS A 87 18.48 5.41 24.59
C HIS A 87 18.63 6.84 24.07
N GLU A 88 17.78 7.20 23.11
CA GLU A 88 17.71 8.54 22.53
C GLU A 88 16.27 9.06 22.54
N GLY A 89 15.90 9.75 23.61
CA GLY A 89 14.53 10.23 23.79
C GLY A 89 13.57 9.06 23.97
N ASP A 90 12.66 8.89 23.01
CA ASP A 90 11.66 7.81 22.97
C ASP A 90 12.13 6.58 22.18
N ALA A 91 13.38 6.58 21.70
CA ALA A 91 13.90 5.52 20.86
C ALA A 91 14.98 4.68 21.55
N LEU A 92 14.86 3.36 21.47
CA LEU A 92 15.95 2.42 21.69
C LEU A 92 16.69 2.22 20.37
N VAL A 93 17.97 2.59 20.32
CA VAL A 93 18.80 2.58 19.12
C VAL A 93 19.79 1.42 19.18
N PHE A 94 19.79 0.58 18.15
CA PHE A 94 20.74 -0.51 17.95
C PHE A 94 21.86 -0.06 17.00
N PHE A 95 23.11 -0.31 17.40
CA PHE A 95 24.31 -0.02 16.64
C PHE A 95 25.05 -1.34 16.35
N PRO A 96 24.68 -2.07 15.29
CA PRO A 96 25.44 -3.22 14.85
C PRO A 96 26.82 -2.78 14.35
N LYS A 97 27.87 -3.27 15.00
CA LYS A 97 29.27 -3.05 14.65
C LYS A 97 29.90 -4.35 14.22
N ILE A 98 30.67 -4.30 13.13
CA ILE A 98 31.45 -5.44 12.67
C ILE A 98 32.85 -5.31 13.24
N ILE A 99 33.29 -6.28 14.03
CA ILE A 99 34.66 -6.36 14.49
C ILE A 99 35.47 -7.18 13.50
N ILE A 100 36.50 -6.55 12.95
CA ILE A 100 37.36 -7.11 11.92
C ILE A 100 38.73 -7.43 12.54
N GLU A 101 39.20 -8.66 12.34
CA GLU A 101 40.55 -9.13 12.65
C GLU A 101 41.01 -10.10 11.54
N SER A 102 42.12 -9.79 10.89
CA SER A 102 42.80 -10.69 9.93
C SER A 102 44.19 -11.05 10.46
N ASP A 103 44.58 -12.32 10.38
CA ASP A 103 45.92 -12.82 10.68
C ASP A 103 46.78 -13.06 9.42
N GLY A 104 46.36 -12.52 8.27
CA GLY A 104 47.10 -12.63 7.00
C GLY A 104 46.88 -13.96 6.25
N LYS A 105 46.03 -14.87 6.75
CA LYS A 105 45.74 -16.16 6.09
C LYS A 105 44.55 -16.08 5.14
N ASP A 106 44.66 -16.79 4.02
CA ASP A 106 43.53 -17.07 3.13
C ASP A 106 42.49 -17.93 3.85
N CYS A 107 41.35 -17.33 4.20
CA CYS A 107 40.20 -18.05 4.73
C CYS A 107 39.27 -18.47 3.58
N PRO A 108 38.61 -19.64 3.65
CA PRO A 108 37.43 -19.88 2.82
C PRO A 108 36.39 -18.78 3.10
N SER A 109 35.74 -18.27 2.05
CA SER A 109 34.70 -17.23 2.09
C SER A 109 33.80 -17.37 3.33
N PRO A 110 33.46 -16.27 4.03
CA PRO A 110 32.70 -16.33 5.27
C PRO A 110 31.38 -17.07 5.07
N PHE A 111 30.99 -17.78 6.13
CA PHE A 111 29.73 -18.52 6.23
C PHE A 111 28.48 -17.63 6.23
N LEU A 112 28.63 -16.31 6.35
CA LEU A 112 27.52 -15.36 6.31
C LEU A 112 27.26 -14.99 4.86
N HIS A 113 26.20 -15.58 4.30
CA HIS A 113 25.59 -15.09 3.08
C HIS A 113 25.15 -13.61 3.28
N PRO A 114 25.01 -12.82 2.20
CA PRO A 114 24.38 -11.49 2.19
C PRO A 114 22.92 -11.44 2.70
N ASP A 115 22.51 -12.31 3.61
CA ASP A 115 21.20 -12.30 4.26
C ASP A 115 21.37 -12.90 5.65
N THR A 116 21.98 -12.14 6.57
CA THR A 116 22.18 -12.60 7.95
C THR A 116 21.03 -12.11 8.83
N VAL A 117 20.36 -13.02 9.53
CA VAL A 117 19.34 -12.67 10.51
C VAL A 117 19.88 -12.92 11.91
N ILE A 118 20.01 -11.85 12.69
CA ILE A 118 20.47 -11.91 14.08
C ILE A 118 19.27 -11.84 15.00
N LYS A 119 19.16 -12.82 15.90
CA LYS A 119 18.21 -12.77 17.01
C LYS A 119 18.71 -11.77 18.06
N LEU A 120 17.98 -10.69 18.27
CA LEU A 120 18.24 -9.72 19.33
C LEU A 120 17.56 -10.20 20.60
N LEU A 121 18.31 -10.25 21.71
CA LEU A 121 17.81 -10.65 23.02
C LEU A 121 18.10 -9.56 24.06
N PRO A 122 17.66 -8.31 23.84
CA PRO A 122 17.77 -7.29 24.87
C PRO A 122 16.92 -7.71 26.08
N PRO A 123 17.43 -7.60 27.33
CA PRO A 123 16.62 -7.80 28.52
C PRO A 123 15.43 -6.82 28.51
N ALA A 124 14.31 -7.20 29.14
CA ALA A 124 13.09 -6.37 29.15
C ALA A 124 13.35 -4.93 29.65
N GLU A 125 14.28 -4.78 30.59
CA GLU A 125 14.73 -3.50 31.16
C GLU A 125 15.37 -2.57 30.12
N GLU A 126 16.03 -3.12 29.08
CA GLU A 126 16.64 -2.31 28.01
C GLU A 126 15.60 -1.65 27.12
N PHE A 127 14.39 -2.20 26.99
CA PHE A 127 13.31 -1.52 26.28
C PHE A 127 12.81 -0.28 27.02
N GLY A 128 12.98 -0.20 28.34
CA GLY A 128 12.64 0.98 29.15
C GLY A 128 11.25 1.55 28.83
N ASP A 129 11.20 2.85 28.56
CA ASP A 129 10.02 3.59 28.07
C ASP A 129 10.06 3.85 26.55
N ALA A 130 10.89 3.11 25.80
CA ALA A 130 10.97 3.31 24.36
C ALA A 130 9.63 3.00 23.70
N SER A 131 9.26 3.84 22.72
CA SER A 131 8.10 3.70 21.84
C SER A 131 8.51 3.39 20.40
N VAL A 132 9.81 3.48 20.10
CA VAL A 132 10.39 3.28 18.77
C VAL A 132 11.70 2.49 18.90
N LEU A 133 11.91 1.53 18.01
CA LEU A 133 13.23 0.95 17.77
C LEU A 133 13.85 1.58 16.54
N ARG A 134 15.13 1.92 16.61
CA ARG A 134 15.90 2.39 15.46
C ARG A 134 17.14 1.55 15.31
N VAL A 135 17.54 1.28 14.08
CA VAL A 135 18.88 0.74 13.80
C VAL A 135 19.67 1.79 13.03
N ARG A 136 20.89 2.04 13.49
CA ARG A 136 21.82 2.98 12.84
C ARG A 136 23.11 2.29 12.47
N ASN A 137 23.69 2.75 11.37
CA ASN A 137 25.09 2.43 11.10
C ASN A 137 26.03 3.36 11.89
N ASP A 138 27.31 3.07 11.79
CA ASP A 138 28.42 3.73 12.45
C ASP A 138 28.60 5.18 11.98
N GLU A 139 28.04 5.53 10.81
CA GLU A 139 28.03 6.88 10.24
C GLU A 139 26.85 7.72 10.76
N GLY A 140 26.01 7.15 11.63
CA GLY A 140 24.83 7.81 12.19
C GLY A 140 23.61 7.81 11.27
N ASN A 141 23.66 7.11 10.13
CA ASN A 141 22.52 6.97 9.23
C ASN A 141 21.50 5.99 9.84
N VAL A 142 20.24 6.40 9.91
CA VAL A 142 19.13 5.52 10.28
C VAL A 142 18.85 4.57 9.12
N LEU A 143 19.03 3.27 9.36
CA LEU A 143 18.80 2.23 8.37
C LEU A 143 17.35 1.76 8.38
N ASP A 144 16.74 1.63 9.57
CA ASP A 144 15.34 1.25 9.72
C ASP A 144 14.76 1.74 11.06
N THR A 145 13.44 1.81 11.15
CA THR A 145 12.67 2.24 12.32
C THR A 145 11.36 1.47 12.41
N VAL A 146 11.08 0.86 13.56
CA VAL A 146 9.81 0.17 13.84
C VAL A 146 9.18 0.72 15.12
N LEU A 147 7.85 0.78 15.18
CA LEU A 147 7.14 1.14 16.41
C LEU A 147 7.28 0.01 17.43
N LEU A 148 7.59 0.36 18.67
CA LEU A 148 7.66 -0.59 19.78
C LEU A 148 6.46 -0.38 20.69
N ARG A 149 5.68 -1.44 20.92
CA ARG A 149 4.45 -1.36 21.73
C ARG A 149 4.39 -2.49 22.76
N ARG A 150 3.65 -2.28 23.84
CA ARG A 150 3.40 -3.24 24.93
C ARG A 150 1.92 -3.61 24.91
N GLY A 151 1.63 -4.90 24.78
CA GLY A 151 0.26 -5.39 24.66
C GLY A 151 0.16 -6.63 23.79
N LYS A 152 -0.94 -6.73 23.05
CA LYS A 152 -1.24 -7.88 22.20
C LYS A 152 -2.00 -7.48 20.94
N PHE A 153 -1.90 -8.32 19.91
CA PHE A 153 -2.75 -8.22 18.73
C PHE A 153 -4.01 -9.07 18.90
N GLU A 154 -5.15 -8.49 18.56
CA GLU A 154 -6.45 -9.16 18.51
C GLU A 154 -6.94 -9.17 17.05
N LEU A 155 -6.96 -10.36 16.45
CA LEU A 155 -7.46 -10.57 15.10
C LEU A 155 -8.94 -10.95 15.16
N ASP A 156 -9.79 -10.07 14.63
CA ASP A 156 -11.23 -10.28 14.57
C ASP A 156 -11.72 -10.34 13.13
N THR A 157 -12.69 -11.22 12.89
CA THR A 157 -13.51 -11.19 11.68
C THR A 157 -14.97 -11.06 12.06
N PHE A 158 -15.63 -10.03 11.56
CA PHE A 158 -17.03 -9.76 11.82
C PHE A 158 -17.71 -9.19 10.59
N ALA A 159 -19.04 -9.11 10.64
CA ALA A 159 -19.84 -8.62 9.54
C ALA A 159 -20.76 -7.49 9.99
N ILE A 160 -20.87 -6.45 9.17
CA ILE A 160 -21.82 -5.35 9.37
C ILE A 160 -22.81 -5.36 8.20
N TYR A 161 -24.10 -5.39 8.51
CA TYR A 161 -25.14 -5.21 7.49
C TYR A 161 -25.17 -3.74 7.04
N VAL A 162 -24.93 -3.49 5.75
CA VAL A 162 -25.00 -2.15 5.16
C VAL A 162 -26.28 -2.05 4.33
N ASP A 163 -27.25 -1.26 4.78
CA ASP A 163 -28.56 -1.19 4.12
C ASP A 163 -28.49 -0.49 2.75
N SER A 164 -29.41 -0.86 1.85
CA SER A 164 -29.63 -0.18 0.57
C SER A 164 -29.88 1.33 0.67
N LEU A 165 -30.36 1.82 1.82
CA LEU A 165 -30.56 3.25 2.08
C LEU A 165 -29.26 4.06 1.93
N PHE A 166 -28.08 3.45 2.11
CA PHE A 166 -26.81 4.11 1.85
C PHE A 166 -26.67 4.59 0.40
N ASP A 167 -27.44 4.08 -0.56
CA ASP A 167 -27.45 4.61 -1.93
C ASP A 167 -28.34 5.86 -2.11
N THR A 168 -29.23 6.12 -1.15
CA THR A 168 -30.18 7.22 -1.21
C THR A 168 -29.56 8.50 -0.67
N VAL A 169 -29.26 9.48 -1.53
CA VAL A 169 -28.59 10.72 -1.13
C VAL A 169 -29.36 11.54 -0.10
N SER A 170 -30.70 11.57 -0.17
CA SER A 170 -31.52 12.27 0.82
C SER A 170 -31.50 11.64 2.22
N SER A 171 -30.93 10.44 2.36
CA SER A 171 -30.77 9.77 3.65
C SER A 171 -29.42 10.06 4.32
N LEU A 172 -28.47 10.67 3.61
CA LEU A 172 -27.12 10.95 4.09
C LEU A 172 -27.09 12.25 4.95
N PRO A 173 -26.23 12.34 5.97
CA PRO A 173 -25.28 11.32 6.43
C PRO A 173 -25.98 10.16 7.15
N LEU A 174 -25.57 8.94 6.80
CA LEU A 174 -26.15 7.71 7.31
C LEU A 174 -25.05 6.79 7.82
N ARG A 175 -25.29 6.15 8.97
CA ARG A 175 -24.38 5.15 9.53
C ARG A 175 -25.09 3.87 9.95
N THR A 176 -24.34 2.78 10.05
CA THR A 176 -24.82 1.55 10.67
C THR A 176 -24.92 1.71 12.18
N LYS A 177 -25.68 0.81 12.81
CA LYS A 177 -25.85 0.78 14.26
C LYS A 177 -24.54 0.38 14.95
N ASP A 178 -24.38 0.84 16.20
CA ASP A 178 -23.30 0.48 17.13
C ASP A 178 -21.89 0.87 16.62
N SER A 179 -20.84 0.52 17.36
CA SER A 179 -19.43 0.58 16.94
C SER A 179 -18.88 -0.85 16.98
N PRO A 180 -18.11 -1.31 15.99
CA PRO A 180 -17.70 -0.63 14.75
C PRO A 180 -18.84 -0.38 13.77
N SER A 181 -18.65 0.57 12.86
CA SER A 181 -19.70 1.00 11.94
C SER A 181 -19.22 1.50 10.59
N VAL A 182 -20.13 1.53 9.63
CA VAL A 182 -19.93 2.15 8.32
C VAL A 182 -20.73 3.45 8.26
N LEU A 183 -20.07 4.54 7.86
CA LEU A 183 -20.63 5.87 7.66
C LEU A 183 -20.54 6.25 6.18
N LYS A 184 -21.61 6.78 5.61
CA LYS A 184 -21.57 7.45 4.31
C LYS A 184 -22.03 8.88 4.46
N VAL A 185 -21.26 9.79 3.87
CA VAL A 185 -21.52 11.24 3.88
C VAL A 185 -21.61 11.76 2.46
N LEU A 186 -22.34 12.87 2.30
CA LEU A 186 -22.36 13.65 1.08
C LEU A 186 -21.34 14.78 1.23
N ASP A 187 -20.25 14.71 0.48
CA ASP A 187 -19.15 15.68 0.56
C ASP A 187 -19.48 16.96 -0.21
N SER A 188 -20.05 16.81 -1.41
CA SER A 188 -20.40 17.94 -2.25
C SER A 188 -21.47 17.62 -3.29
N LEU A 189 -22.12 18.68 -3.76
CA LEU A 189 -23.11 18.67 -4.83
C LEU A 189 -22.58 19.55 -5.95
N ASN A 190 -22.38 18.98 -7.13
CA ASN A 190 -22.10 19.78 -8.33
C ASN A 190 -23.32 19.74 -9.25
N PRO A 191 -24.09 20.84 -9.33
CA PRO A 191 -25.12 20.96 -10.35
C PRO A 191 -24.46 20.91 -11.72
N ARG A 192 -25.06 20.16 -12.63
CA ARG A 192 -24.66 20.05 -14.03
C ARG A 192 -25.85 20.42 -14.90
N VAL A 193 -25.56 20.97 -16.07
CA VAL A 193 -26.58 21.24 -17.07
C VAL A 193 -26.23 20.43 -18.30
N PHE A 194 -27.17 19.61 -18.74
CA PHE A 194 -27.06 18.87 -19.98
C PHE A 194 -27.87 19.58 -21.06
N TYR A 195 -27.24 19.76 -22.21
CA TYR A 195 -27.88 20.35 -23.37
C TYR A 195 -28.51 19.25 -24.21
N TRP A 196 -29.74 19.46 -24.67
CA TRP A 196 -30.41 18.56 -25.59
C TRP A 196 -31.24 19.28 -26.63
N ARG A 197 -31.52 18.61 -27.75
CA ARG A 197 -32.43 19.10 -28.78
C ARG A 197 -33.47 18.03 -29.08
N ALA A 198 -34.72 18.47 -29.15
CA ALA A 198 -35.79 17.65 -29.68
C ALA A 198 -35.50 17.32 -31.15
N MET A 199 -35.57 16.04 -31.50
CA MET A 199 -35.42 15.55 -32.87
C MET A 199 -36.73 14.93 -33.31
N GLN A 200 -37.24 15.35 -34.46
CA GLN A 200 -38.49 14.81 -34.97
C GLN A 200 -38.34 13.35 -35.36
N SER A 201 -39.29 12.51 -34.93
CA SER A 201 -39.37 11.10 -35.36
C SER A 201 -40.66 10.87 -36.14
N SER A 202 -40.56 10.10 -37.22
CA SER A 202 -41.71 9.67 -38.01
C SER A 202 -41.82 8.16 -38.00
N CYS A 203 -43.05 7.66 -38.10
CA CYS A 203 -43.33 6.24 -38.16
C CYS A 203 -43.56 5.84 -39.62
N GLU A 204 -42.73 4.94 -40.16
CA GLU A 204 -42.92 4.40 -41.51
C GLU A 204 -44.09 3.42 -41.59
N LEU A 205 -44.33 2.66 -40.51
CA LEU A 205 -45.37 1.64 -40.46
C LEU A 205 -46.20 1.74 -39.19
N ARG A 206 -47.37 2.36 -39.34
CA ARG A 206 -48.37 2.48 -38.26
C ARG A 206 -49.10 1.14 -38.12
N ILE A 207 -49.27 0.70 -36.88
CA ILE A 207 -49.96 -0.56 -36.57
C ILE A 207 -51.43 -0.28 -36.30
N ASP A 208 -51.69 0.62 -35.36
CA ASP A 208 -53.03 0.90 -34.85
C ASP A 208 -53.40 2.37 -35.02
N MET A 209 -54.65 2.65 -35.39
CA MET A 209 -55.19 4.01 -35.36
C MET A 209 -55.65 4.29 -33.92
N CYS A 210 -54.74 4.81 -33.09
CA CYS A 210 -55.11 5.26 -31.75
C CYS A 210 -56.23 6.31 -31.82
N ASP A 211 -57.24 6.21 -30.96
CA ASP A 211 -58.27 7.24 -30.81
C ASP A 211 -57.69 8.59 -30.39
N SER A 212 -56.58 8.56 -29.65
CA SER A 212 -55.80 9.74 -29.29
C SER A 212 -54.30 9.44 -29.25
N VAL A 213 -53.51 10.45 -29.62
CA VAL A 213 -52.06 10.35 -29.78
C VAL A 213 -51.39 11.41 -28.93
N VAL A 214 -50.37 11.02 -28.18
CA VAL A 214 -49.54 11.89 -27.34
C VAL A 214 -48.09 11.85 -27.81
N ASN A 215 -47.33 12.90 -27.47
CA ASN A 215 -45.89 12.90 -27.72
C ASN A 215 -45.18 12.13 -26.60
N ASP A 216 -44.24 11.27 -26.99
CA ASP A 216 -43.37 10.52 -26.11
C ASP A 216 -41.91 10.87 -26.41
N THR A 217 -41.14 11.16 -25.35
CA THR A 217 -39.74 11.59 -25.42
C THR A 217 -38.83 10.49 -24.88
N LEU A 218 -37.94 10.01 -25.73
CA LEU A 218 -36.95 8.99 -25.34
C LEU A 218 -35.63 9.63 -24.94
N PHE A 219 -35.51 9.95 -23.66
CA PHE A 219 -34.24 10.42 -23.12
C PHE A 219 -33.18 9.29 -23.12
N PRO A 220 -31.91 9.61 -23.40
CA PRO A 220 -30.83 8.64 -23.31
C PRO A 220 -30.62 8.20 -21.86
N MET A 221 -30.14 6.96 -21.67
CA MET A 221 -29.81 6.44 -20.33
C MET A 221 -28.52 7.03 -19.76
N ALA A 222 -27.67 7.63 -20.60
CA ALA A 222 -26.43 8.27 -20.20
C ALA A 222 -26.27 9.61 -20.94
N TRP A 223 -25.67 10.59 -20.26
CA TRP A 223 -25.53 11.96 -20.75
C TRP A 223 -24.04 12.34 -20.88
N SER A 224 -23.71 13.06 -21.95
CA SER A 224 -22.40 13.65 -22.16
C SER A 224 -22.46 15.13 -21.75
N LEU A 225 -21.45 15.61 -21.02
CA LEU A 225 -21.32 17.04 -20.71
C LEU A 225 -20.77 17.85 -21.87
N THR A 226 -20.07 17.21 -22.80
CA THR A 226 -19.41 17.88 -23.92
C THR A 226 -20.30 17.98 -25.15
N ASP A 227 -21.38 17.20 -25.20
CA ASP A 227 -22.24 17.08 -26.37
C ASP A 227 -23.70 17.43 -26.07
N THR A 228 -24.36 17.98 -27.08
CA THR A 228 -25.81 18.18 -27.05
C THR A 228 -26.51 16.89 -27.47
N ALA A 229 -27.30 16.29 -26.59
CA ALA A 229 -28.03 15.05 -26.89
C ALA A 229 -29.20 15.30 -27.85
N LEU A 230 -29.38 14.44 -28.86
CA LEU A 230 -30.59 14.43 -29.69
C LEU A 230 -31.63 13.50 -29.07
N VAL A 231 -32.77 14.06 -28.67
CA VAL A 231 -33.86 13.33 -28.02
C VAL A 231 -34.99 13.13 -29.03
N PRO A 232 -35.25 11.89 -29.48
CA PRO A 232 -36.34 11.63 -30.39
C PRO A 232 -37.69 11.92 -29.74
N ILE A 233 -38.53 12.74 -30.39
CA ILE A 233 -39.94 12.89 -30.06
C ILE A 233 -40.75 11.98 -30.98
N ARG A 234 -41.32 10.95 -30.38
CA ARG A 234 -42.20 9.98 -31.04
C ARG A 234 -43.65 10.30 -30.73
N LYS A 235 -44.53 9.76 -31.55
CA LYS A 235 -45.97 9.71 -31.28
C LYS A 235 -46.31 8.35 -30.68
N ALA A 236 -47.01 8.34 -29.56
CA ALA A 236 -47.51 7.14 -28.90
C ALA A 236 -49.04 7.22 -28.76
N CYS A 237 -49.71 6.08 -28.69
CA CYS A 237 -51.12 6.07 -28.32
C CYS A 237 -51.26 6.54 -26.87
N ALA A 238 -52.36 7.25 -26.54
CA ALA A 238 -52.62 7.64 -25.16
C ALA A 238 -53.06 6.46 -24.26
N SER A 239 -53.52 5.36 -24.86
CA SER A 239 -53.87 4.11 -24.18
C SER A 239 -52.68 3.15 -24.23
N ASP A 240 -52.31 2.61 -23.08
CA ASP A 240 -51.18 1.69 -22.90
C ASP A 240 -51.37 0.33 -23.61
N ASP A 241 -52.62 -0.03 -23.93
CA ASP A 241 -52.96 -1.30 -24.61
C ASP A 241 -52.77 -1.23 -26.13
N SER A 242 -52.41 -0.06 -26.66
CA SER A 242 -52.35 0.20 -28.10
C SER A 242 -50.99 0.76 -28.52
N THR A 243 -50.53 0.38 -29.71
CA THR A 243 -49.19 0.75 -30.21
C THR A 243 -49.29 1.56 -31.50
N TYR A 244 -48.77 2.80 -31.48
CA TYR A 244 -48.82 3.70 -32.63
C TYR A 244 -47.94 3.24 -33.80
N CYS A 245 -46.77 2.67 -33.51
CA CYS A 245 -45.76 2.32 -34.52
C CYS A 245 -45.02 1.05 -34.17
N VAL A 246 -44.63 0.27 -35.19
CA VAL A 246 -43.67 -0.84 -34.99
C VAL A 246 -42.34 -0.27 -34.50
N ALA A 247 -41.82 -0.80 -33.38
CA ALA A 247 -40.61 -0.28 -32.73
C ALA A 247 -39.39 -0.14 -33.67
N SER A 248 -39.23 -1.06 -34.64
CA SER A 248 -38.14 -1.05 -35.62
C SER A 248 -38.37 -0.13 -36.83
N ARG A 249 -39.51 0.56 -36.90
CA ARG A 249 -39.93 1.41 -38.04
C ARG A 249 -40.02 2.89 -37.68
N TRP A 250 -39.39 3.28 -36.57
CA TRP A 250 -39.16 4.68 -36.25
C TRP A 250 -37.98 5.21 -37.05
N VAL A 251 -38.21 6.29 -37.78
CA VAL A 251 -37.17 7.03 -38.49
C VAL A 251 -36.97 8.36 -37.80
N ASN A 252 -35.73 8.58 -37.36
CA ASN A 252 -35.29 9.81 -36.73
C ASN A 252 -34.76 10.76 -37.79
N ASP A 253 -35.28 11.98 -37.85
CA ASP A 253 -34.79 13.02 -38.76
C ASP A 253 -33.84 13.96 -38.01
N SER A 254 -32.54 13.69 -38.13
CA SER A 254 -31.49 14.51 -37.53
C SER A 254 -31.33 15.89 -38.17
N SER A 255 -31.97 16.16 -39.31
CA SER A 255 -32.02 17.48 -39.94
C SER A 255 -33.15 18.36 -39.38
N ALA A 256 -34.20 17.75 -38.83
CA ALA A 256 -35.33 18.41 -38.19
C ALA A 256 -35.17 18.45 -36.66
N VAL A 257 -34.29 19.34 -36.19
CA VAL A 257 -33.97 19.52 -34.76
C VAL A 257 -34.45 20.87 -34.22
N GLY A 258 -35.13 20.82 -33.07
CA GLY A 258 -35.62 21.99 -32.34
C GLY A 258 -34.50 22.84 -31.71
N PRO A 259 -34.86 23.88 -30.93
CA PRO A 259 -33.88 24.66 -30.18
C PRO A 259 -33.18 23.82 -29.12
N VAL A 260 -31.99 24.27 -28.71
CA VAL A 260 -31.28 23.70 -27.57
C VAL A 260 -32.08 23.97 -26.30
N GLN A 261 -32.25 22.94 -25.49
CA GLN A 261 -32.88 22.97 -24.19
C GLN A 261 -31.90 22.51 -23.12
N GLU A 262 -32.11 22.99 -21.91
CA GLU A 262 -31.29 22.67 -20.75
C GLU A 262 -32.03 21.66 -19.87
N ARG A 263 -31.30 20.68 -19.37
CA ARG A 263 -31.76 19.75 -18.34
C ARG A 263 -30.79 19.83 -17.18
N ALA A 264 -31.26 20.34 -16.05
CA ALA A 264 -30.48 20.30 -14.82
C ALA A 264 -30.34 18.85 -14.34
N ASP A 265 -29.13 18.51 -13.90
CA ASP A 265 -28.81 17.30 -13.16
C ASP A 265 -27.88 17.67 -12.00
N THR A 266 -27.68 16.77 -11.05
CA THR A 266 -26.77 17.02 -9.92
C THR A 266 -25.92 15.79 -9.69
N VAL A 267 -24.60 15.96 -9.76
CA VAL A 267 -23.67 14.91 -9.39
C VAL A 267 -23.33 15.03 -7.92
N TRP A 268 -23.49 13.91 -7.23
CA TRP A 268 -23.30 13.79 -5.80
C TRP A 268 -21.95 13.11 -5.54
N PHE A 269 -21.09 13.79 -4.79
CA PHE A 269 -19.83 13.21 -4.34
C PHE A 269 -20.04 12.72 -2.92
N THR A 270 -19.88 11.41 -2.72
CA THR A 270 -20.07 10.78 -1.42
C THR A 270 -18.83 10.01 -1.02
N SER A 271 -18.48 10.08 0.25
CA SER A 271 -17.39 9.29 0.84
C SER A 271 -17.95 8.25 1.80
N LEU A 272 -17.25 7.11 1.87
CA LEU A 272 -17.60 5.97 2.70
C LEU A 272 -16.46 5.70 3.67
N TYR A 273 -16.79 5.67 4.95
CA TYR A 273 -15.84 5.49 6.04
C TYR A 273 -16.23 4.30 6.90
N TYR A 274 -15.23 3.58 7.38
CA TYR A 274 -15.35 2.74 8.55
C TYR A 274 -14.94 3.58 9.76
N VAL A 275 -15.75 3.57 10.81
CA VAL A 275 -15.50 4.30 12.05
C VAL A 275 -15.69 3.35 13.21
N GLU A 276 -14.70 3.30 14.08
CA GLU A 276 -14.68 2.45 15.26
C GLU A 276 -14.09 3.18 16.46
N GLU A 277 -14.80 3.12 17.58
CA GLU A 277 -14.25 3.43 18.89
C GLU A 277 -13.34 2.29 19.33
N ILE A 278 -12.07 2.61 19.60
CA ILE A 278 -11.03 1.67 20.03
C ILE A 278 -10.54 2.04 21.43
N PRO A 279 -9.95 1.11 22.20
CA PRO A 279 -9.33 1.44 23.47
C PRO A 279 -8.30 2.58 23.32
N GLU A 280 -8.11 3.37 24.38
CA GLU A 280 -7.13 4.46 24.36
C GLU A 280 -5.74 3.92 24.00
N CYS A 281 -5.04 4.61 23.09
CA CYS A 281 -3.75 4.24 22.53
C CYS A 281 -3.75 2.96 21.66
N ALA A 282 -4.87 2.29 21.41
CA ALA A 282 -4.91 1.17 20.48
C ALA A 282 -4.56 1.61 19.06
N THR A 283 -4.04 0.69 18.26
CA THR A 283 -3.59 0.99 16.90
C THR A 283 -3.93 -0.14 15.96
N MET A 284 -4.49 0.19 14.80
CA MET A 284 -4.82 -0.82 13.79
C MET A 284 -3.54 -1.30 13.10
N ASN A 285 -3.19 -2.58 13.26
CA ASN A 285 -2.03 -3.17 12.58
C ASN A 285 -2.37 -3.57 11.15
N SER A 286 -3.54 -4.20 10.97
CA SER A 286 -4.05 -4.55 9.66
C SER A 286 -5.58 -4.39 9.59
N PHE A 287 -6.07 -3.96 8.43
CA PHE A 287 -7.49 -3.81 8.19
C PHE A 287 -7.82 -4.16 6.75
N ARG A 288 -8.85 -4.98 6.57
CA ARG A 288 -9.31 -5.44 5.26
C ARG A 288 -10.83 -5.54 5.21
N VAL A 289 -11.38 -5.05 4.10
CA VAL A 289 -12.79 -5.19 3.75
C VAL A 289 -12.93 -6.30 2.71
N ALA A 290 -13.67 -7.36 3.03
CA ALA A 290 -13.90 -8.48 2.13
C ALA A 290 -15.29 -8.38 1.49
N GLY A 291 -15.34 -7.79 0.29
CA GLY A 291 -16.55 -7.66 -0.52
C GLY A 291 -17.53 -6.63 0.04
N TYR A 292 -17.50 -5.42 -0.53
CA TYR A 292 -18.46 -4.38 -0.19
C TYR A 292 -19.68 -4.44 -1.12
N ALA A 293 -20.88 -4.53 -0.55
CA ALA A 293 -22.13 -4.44 -1.29
C ALA A 293 -23.25 -3.90 -0.39
N LEU A 294 -24.11 -3.07 -0.97
CA LEU A 294 -25.30 -2.57 -0.30
C LEU A 294 -26.40 -3.63 -0.22
N GLY A 295 -27.22 -3.56 0.84
CA GLY A 295 -28.27 -4.52 1.15
C GLY A 295 -27.73 -5.89 1.61
N LYS A 296 -26.47 -5.98 2.03
CA LYS A 296 -25.80 -7.22 2.41
C LYS A 296 -24.90 -7.02 3.63
N ASN A 297 -24.51 -8.14 4.23
CA ASN A 297 -23.45 -8.20 5.23
C ASN A 297 -22.09 -8.01 4.54
N VAL A 298 -21.36 -7.00 4.97
CA VAL A 298 -19.98 -6.73 4.56
C VAL A 298 -19.06 -7.28 5.63
N ASN A 299 -18.08 -8.10 5.22
CA ASN A 299 -17.14 -8.71 6.15
C ASN A 299 -15.91 -7.81 6.33
N PHE A 300 -15.51 -7.65 7.58
CA PHE A 300 -14.35 -6.91 8.00
C PHE A 300 -13.39 -7.87 8.71
N ILE A 301 -12.13 -7.82 8.32
CA ILE A 301 -11.03 -8.52 8.98
C ILE A 301 -10.12 -7.43 9.51
N ARG A 302 -9.94 -7.37 10.81
CA ARG A 302 -9.09 -6.37 11.46
C ARG A 302 -8.16 -7.04 12.45
N GLU A 303 -6.98 -6.47 12.60
CA GLU A 303 -6.04 -6.83 13.64
C GLU A 303 -5.72 -5.57 14.43
N LEU A 304 -6.24 -5.52 15.65
CA LEU A 304 -6.09 -4.39 16.55
C LEU A 304 -4.95 -4.68 17.53
N MET A 305 -4.00 -3.76 17.63
CA MET A 305 -3.03 -3.76 18.73
C MET A 305 -3.68 -3.10 19.95
N VAL A 306 -3.95 -3.90 20.96
CA VAL A 306 -4.52 -3.45 22.24
C VAL A 306 -3.36 -3.27 23.23
N PRO A 307 -3.12 -2.04 23.71
CA PRO A 307 -2.05 -1.77 24.66
C PRO A 307 -2.36 -2.42 26.01
N ASP A 308 -1.32 -2.83 26.71
CA ASP A 308 -1.45 -3.24 28.12
C ASP A 308 -1.33 -2.03 29.07
N GLU A 309 -1.53 -2.28 30.37
CA GLU A 309 -1.48 -1.23 31.40
C GLU A 309 -0.10 -0.57 31.55
N SER A 310 0.95 -1.17 30.99
CA SER A 310 2.32 -0.66 31.05
C SER A 310 2.70 0.21 29.85
N GLU A 311 1.82 0.32 28.84
CA GLU A 311 2.05 1.20 27.70
C GLU A 311 1.96 2.68 28.09
N SER A 312 3.02 3.42 27.82
CA SER A 312 3.12 4.86 28.15
C SER A 312 2.94 5.78 26.94
N ALA A 313 2.96 5.23 25.73
CA ALA A 313 2.87 5.99 24.48
C ALA A 313 1.73 5.51 23.58
N CYS A 314 0.83 6.43 23.22
CA CYS A 314 -0.02 6.25 22.04
C CYS A 314 0.87 6.49 20.81
N GLY A 315 1.02 5.50 19.93
CA GLY A 315 1.65 5.68 18.63
C GLY A 315 0.92 6.74 17.76
N PRO A 316 1.38 6.97 16.52
CA PRO A 316 0.77 7.97 15.64
C PRO A 316 -0.63 7.52 15.17
N SER A 317 -1.66 7.92 15.92
CA SER A 317 -3.08 7.77 15.54
C SER A 317 -3.74 9.15 15.49
N ALA A 318 -4.57 9.38 14.45
CA ALA A 318 -5.32 10.63 14.25
C ALA A 318 -6.16 11.05 15.48
N LEU A 319 -6.70 10.08 16.22
CA LEU A 319 -7.39 10.24 17.50
C LEU A 319 -6.99 9.10 18.44
N LYS A 320 -6.93 9.36 19.76
CA LYS A 320 -6.42 8.40 20.75
C LYS A 320 -7.31 7.19 20.97
N ASP A 321 -8.59 7.31 20.68
CA ASP A 321 -9.67 6.36 21.03
C ASP A 321 -10.59 6.06 19.83
N VAL A 322 -10.24 6.50 18.63
CA VAL A 322 -11.04 6.30 17.43
C VAL A 322 -10.16 5.93 16.25
N PHE A 323 -10.60 4.90 15.51
CA PHE A 323 -10.05 4.54 14.22
C PHE A 323 -11.02 4.90 13.10
N ILE A 324 -10.50 5.61 12.09
CA ILE A 324 -11.25 5.98 10.90
C ILE A 324 -10.49 5.49 9.67
N TYR A 325 -11.21 4.78 8.79
CA TYR A 325 -10.68 4.27 7.54
C TYR A 325 -11.53 4.72 6.35
N ASP A 326 -10.90 5.35 5.37
CA ASP A 326 -11.52 5.72 4.10
C ASP A 326 -11.65 4.47 3.24
N MET A 327 -12.84 3.88 3.21
CA MET A 327 -13.13 2.67 2.46
C MET A 327 -13.09 2.90 0.94
N GLY A 328 -13.39 4.12 0.49
CA GLY A 328 -13.37 4.47 -0.94
C GLY A 328 -11.95 4.57 -1.48
N ARG A 329 -11.02 5.09 -0.67
CA ARG A 329 -9.60 5.23 -1.05
C ARG A 329 -8.69 4.12 -0.52
N ASN A 330 -9.25 3.18 0.25
CA ASN A 330 -8.53 2.06 0.87
C ASN A 330 -7.29 2.52 1.66
N ARG A 331 -7.48 3.48 2.58
CA ARG A 331 -6.42 4.02 3.43
C ARG A 331 -6.96 4.49 4.77
N VAL A 332 -6.08 4.50 5.78
CA VAL A 332 -6.37 5.16 7.06
C VAL A 332 -6.67 6.64 6.79
N PHE A 333 -7.65 7.19 7.50
CA PHE A 333 -7.99 8.60 7.38
C PHE A 333 -6.76 9.44 7.79
N PRO A 334 -6.25 10.30 6.91
CA PRO A 334 -4.97 10.96 7.16
C PRO A 334 -5.08 12.00 8.28
N ASP A 335 -4.06 12.06 9.14
CA ASP A 335 -3.96 12.99 10.27
C ASP A 335 -4.06 14.48 9.87
N SER A 336 -3.79 14.80 8.59
CA SER A 336 -3.90 16.16 8.05
C SER A 336 -5.35 16.65 7.85
N LEU A 337 -6.34 15.76 7.99
CA LEU A 337 -7.75 16.08 7.89
C LEU A 337 -8.39 16.11 9.28
N ASP A 338 -9.41 16.95 9.46
CA ASP A 338 -10.12 17.13 10.73
C ASP A 338 -10.92 15.87 11.12
N ALA A 339 -10.26 14.93 11.79
CA ALA A 339 -10.83 13.67 12.26
C ALA A 339 -11.94 13.90 13.29
N ASP A 340 -11.81 14.94 14.14
CA ASP A 340 -12.82 15.34 15.12
C ASP A 340 -14.14 15.73 14.44
N SER A 341 -14.06 16.50 13.34
CA SER A 341 -15.24 16.87 12.54
C SER A 341 -15.94 15.66 11.93
N LEU A 342 -15.17 14.71 11.37
CA LEU A 342 -15.74 13.48 10.81
C LEU A 342 -16.34 12.58 11.89
N TYR A 343 -15.69 12.48 13.06
CA TYR A 343 -16.21 11.75 14.21
C TYR A 343 -17.48 12.42 14.80
N GLY A 344 -17.54 13.75 14.83
CA GLY A 344 -18.76 14.48 15.17
C GLY A 344 -19.90 14.24 14.18
N THR A 345 -19.57 14.19 12.88
CA THR A 345 -20.51 13.80 11.82
C THR A 345 -21.01 12.37 12.03
N TRP A 346 -20.12 11.45 12.36
CA TRP A 346 -20.47 10.07 12.71
C TRP A 346 -21.45 10.00 13.88
N LYS A 347 -21.17 10.67 15.00
CA LYS A 347 -22.04 10.68 16.19
C LYS A 347 -23.44 11.22 15.89
N SER A 348 -23.53 12.26 15.06
CA SER A 348 -24.78 12.93 14.71
C SER A 348 -25.51 12.31 13.51
N ALA A 349 -24.86 11.43 12.75
CA ALA A 349 -25.45 10.79 11.57
C ALA A 349 -26.68 9.95 11.92
N LYS A 350 -27.63 9.90 10.99
CA LYS A 350 -28.82 9.06 11.14
C LYS A 350 -28.40 7.59 11.17
N VAL A 351 -28.99 6.81 12.07
CA VAL A 351 -28.75 5.37 12.14
C VAL A 351 -29.67 4.65 11.15
N ALA A 352 -29.10 3.83 10.28
CA ALA A 352 -29.84 2.98 9.38
C ALA A 352 -30.67 1.94 10.18
N PRO A 353 -31.90 1.60 9.74
CA PRO A 353 -32.68 0.56 10.38
C PRO A 353 -31.88 -0.75 10.39
N ALA A 354 -31.72 -1.36 11.57
CA ALA A 354 -31.20 -2.71 11.67
C ALA A 354 -32.27 -3.68 11.13
N LYS A 355 -31.87 -4.61 10.28
CA LYS A 355 -32.72 -5.75 9.90
C LYS A 355 -32.54 -6.91 10.86
#